data_AF-A0A650D0D5-F1
#
_entry.id   AF-A0A650D0D5-F1
#
_cell.length_a   1.000
_cell.length_b   1.000
_cell.length_c   1.000
_cell.angle_alpha   90.00
_cell.angle_beta   90.00
_cell.angle_gamma   90.00
#
_symmetry.space_group_name_H-M   'P 1'
#
loop_
_entity.id
_entity.type
_entity.pdbx_description
1 polymer ?
#
loop_
_entity_poly.entity_id
_entity_poly.type
_entity_poly.pdbx_seq_one_letter_code
_entity_poly.pdbx_strand_id
1 'polypeptide(L)'
;MANNKSAKKRILIAKRNNLQNRFYKSSVRTLTKKFLKDLNSYKGSQNAADKEKLQIILNSIYSLIDKGSKKNVYHKNTAARKKSKLAALLKSA
;
A
#
# COMPACT_ATOMS: atom_id res chain seq x y z
N MET A 1 24.61 -3.58 -23.82
CA MET A 1 25.20 -2.83 -22.68
C MET A 1 24.94 -1.35 -22.86
N ALA A 2 24.87 -0.57 -21.77
CA ALA A 2 24.81 0.89 -21.87
C ALA A 2 26.21 1.45 -22.17
N ASN A 3 26.41 1.92 -23.39
CA ASN A 3 27.73 2.38 -23.85
C ASN A 3 27.96 3.88 -23.58
N ASN A 4 26.89 4.68 -23.52
CA ASN A 4 26.95 6.11 -23.19
C ASN A 4 26.91 6.34 -21.66
N LYS A 5 27.67 7.33 -21.15
CA LYS A 5 27.65 7.79 -19.76
C LYS A 5 26.23 8.11 -19.27
N SER A 6 25.41 8.77 -20.10
CA SER A 6 24.02 9.10 -19.78
C SER A 6 23.17 7.84 -19.55
N ALA A 7 23.34 6.83 -20.41
CA ALA A 7 22.64 5.56 -20.31
C ALA A 7 23.04 4.78 -19.05
N LYS A 8 24.34 4.70 -18.73
CA LYS A 8 24.82 4.07 -17.47
C LYS A 8 24.20 4.74 -16.24
N LYS A 9 24.17 6.08 -16.21
CA LYS A 9 23.54 6.86 -15.13
C LYS A 9 22.04 6.57 -15.01
N ARG A 10 21.31 6.52 -16.13
CA ARG A 10 19.87 6.22 -16.13
C ARG A 10 19.56 4.84 -15.55
N ILE A 11 20.38 3.82 -15.83
CA ILE A 11 20.24 2.47 -15.26
C ILE A 11 20.36 2.49 -13.73
N LEU A 12 21.37 3.19 -13.19
CA LEU A 12 21.57 3.29 -11.74
C LEU A 12 20.40 3.99 -11.05
N ILE A 13 19.90 5.09 -11.63
CA ILE A 13 18.73 5.82 -11.13
C ILE A 13 17.48 4.92 -11.17
N ALA A 14 17.27 4.20 -12.27
CA ALA A 14 16.14 3.29 -12.43
C ALA A 14 16.18 2.17 -11.38
N LYS A 15 17.36 1.57 -11.13
CA LYS A 15 17.54 0.54 -10.10
C LYS A 15 17.21 1.09 -8.70
N ARG A 16 17.72 2.27 -8.35
CA ARG A 16 17.44 2.94 -7.07
C ARG A 16 15.93 3.20 -6.89
N ASN A 17 15.29 3.79 -7.89
CA ASN A 17 13.87 4.10 -7.85
C ASN A 17 13.00 2.84 -7.81
N ASN A 18 13.39 1.78 -8.53
CA ASN A 18 12.68 0.50 -8.51
C ASN A 18 12.68 -0.11 -7.10
N LEU A 19 13.83 -0.14 -6.42
CA LEU A 19 13.92 -0.66 -5.05
C LEU A 19 13.02 0.12 -4.07
N GLN A 20 13.04 1.45 -4.13
CA GLN A 20 12.19 2.31 -3.31
C GLN A 20 10.71 2.07 -3.61
N ASN A 21 10.32 2.07 -4.89
CA ASN A 21 8.94 1.84 -5.31
C ASN A 21 8.45 0.45 -4.91
N ARG A 22 9.32 -0.56 -5.03
CA ARG A 22 9.03 -1.94 -4.69
C ARG A 22 8.63 -2.06 -3.23
N PHE A 23 9.39 -1.45 -2.31
CA PHE A 23 9.09 -1.46 -0.87
C PHE A 23 7.67 -0.95 -0.57
N TYR A 24 7.29 0.23 -1.06
CA TYR A 24 5.96 0.78 -0.81
C TYR A 24 4.85 -0.04 -1.45
N LYS A 25 5.08 -0.55 -2.67
CA LYS A 25 4.10 -1.37 -3.38
C LYS A 25 3.89 -2.74 -2.74
N SER A 26 4.97 -3.42 -2.34
CA SER A 26 4.91 -4.73 -1.69
C SER A 26 4.31 -4.62 -0.30
N SER A 27 4.75 -3.67 0.53
CA SER A 27 4.23 -3.51 1.90
C SER A 27 2.74 -3.20 1.91
N VAL A 28 2.26 -2.30 1.04
CA VAL A 28 0.82 -2.02 0.90
C VAL A 28 0.07 -3.27 0.44
N ARG A 29 0.59 -4.04 -0.53
CA ARG A 29 -0.05 -5.28 -1.02
C ARG A 29 -0.15 -6.32 0.11
N THR A 30 0.91 -6.53 0.86
CA THR A 30 0.96 -7.50 1.96
C THR A 30 -0.03 -7.14 3.06
N LEU A 31 -0.03 -5.89 3.52
CA LEU A 31 -0.98 -5.44 4.54
C LEU A 31 -2.41 -5.48 4.05
N THR A 32 -2.66 -5.13 2.77
CA THR A 32 -4.01 -5.24 2.19
C THR A 32 -4.50 -6.68 2.18
N LYS A 33 -3.64 -7.66 1.84
CA LYS A 33 -4.00 -9.08 1.91
C LYS A 33 -4.35 -9.52 3.33
N LYS A 34 -3.54 -9.10 4.31
CA LYS A 34 -3.81 -9.37 5.73
C LYS A 34 -5.15 -8.78 6.16
N PHE A 35 -5.39 -7.50 5.85
CA PHE A 35 -6.66 -6.81 6.13
C PHE A 35 -7.86 -7.56 5.55
N LEU A 36 -7.79 -8.01 4.28
CA LEU A 36 -8.90 -8.75 3.66
C LEU A 36 -9.14 -10.11 4.33
N LYS A 37 -8.09 -10.81 4.76
CA LYS A 37 -8.21 -12.06 5.51
C LYS A 37 -8.92 -11.81 6.85
N ASP A 38 -8.45 -10.83 7.59
CA ASP A 38 -8.99 -10.48 8.91
C ASP A 38 -10.45 -9.98 8.80
N LEU A 39 -10.78 -9.26 7.72
CA LEU A 39 -12.13 -8.76 7.46
C LEU A 39 -13.11 -9.91 7.17
N ASN A 40 -12.68 -10.94 6.43
CA ASN A 40 -13.51 -12.12 6.21
C ASN A 40 -13.80 -12.88 7.52
N SER A 41 -12.83 -12.96 8.42
CA SER A 41 -13.05 -13.54 9.75
C SER A 41 -13.99 -12.68 10.60
N TYR A 42 -13.83 -11.36 10.57
CA TYR A 42 -14.69 -10.42 11.31
C TYR A 42 -16.16 -10.49 10.90
N LYS A 43 -16.46 -10.68 9.61
CA LYS A 43 -17.84 -10.84 9.12
C LYS A 43 -18.61 -11.98 9.80
N GLY A 44 -17.92 -13.02 10.26
CA GLY A 44 -18.54 -14.14 10.97
C GLY A 44 -18.65 -13.97 12.48
N SER A 45 -17.69 -13.29 13.12
CA SER A 45 -17.64 -13.17 14.59
C SER A 45 -18.26 -11.87 15.13
N GLN A 46 -18.18 -10.78 14.38
CA GLN A 46 -18.56 -9.41 14.79
C GLN A 46 -17.99 -8.94 16.13
N ASN A 47 -16.85 -9.49 16.56
CA ASN A 47 -16.22 -9.13 17.82
C ASN A 47 -15.60 -7.72 17.82
N ALA A 48 -15.80 -6.97 18.90
CA ALA A 48 -15.24 -5.62 19.05
C ALA A 48 -13.70 -5.59 18.95
N ALA A 49 -13.01 -6.58 19.54
CA ALA A 49 -11.55 -6.68 19.48
C ALA A 49 -11.01 -6.88 18.06
N ASP A 50 -11.74 -7.57 17.19
CA ASP A 50 -11.32 -7.80 15.81
C ASP A 50 -11.53 -6.54 14.95
N LYS A 51 -12.57 -5.76 15.25
CA LYS A 51 -12.79 -4.44 14.66
C LYS A 51 -11.63 -3.48 14.97
N GLU A 52 -11.15 -3.46 16.20
CA GLU A 52 -9.98 -2.64 16.58
C GLU A 52 -8.72 -3.06 15.83
N LYS A 53 -8.44 -4.37 15.73
CA LYS A 53 -7.31 -4.88 14.95
C LYS A 53 -7.38 -4.44 13.48
N LEU A 54 -8.57 -4.51 12.87
CA LEU A 54 -8.80 -4.05 11.50
C LEU A 54 -8.52 -2.56 11.35
N GLN A 55 -8.94 -1.74 12.30
CA GLN A 55 -8.70 -0.30 12.28
C GLN A 55 -7.20 0.02 12.38
N ILE A 56 -6.45 -0.69 13.23
CA ILE A 56 -4.99 -0.53 13.37
C ILE A 56 -4.27 -0.87 12.05
N ILE A 57 -4.66 -1.96 11.40
CA ILE A 57 -4.11 -2.35 10.10
C ILE A 57 -4.46 -1.32 9.02
N LEU A 58 -5.72 -0.84 8.99
CA LEU A 58 -6.17 0.17 8.05
C LEU A 58 -5.37 1.48 8.20
N ASN A 59 -5.16 1.95 9.44
CA ASN A 59 -4.34 3.11 9.74
C ASN A 59 -2.90 2.94 9.25
N SER A 60 -2.32 1.74 9.42
CA SER A 60 -0.99 1.40 8.92
C SER A 60 -0.92 1.44 7.40
N ILE A 61 -1.94 0.93 6.71
CA ILE A 61 -2.04 0.99 5.25
C ILE A 61 -2.12 2.45 4.77
N TYR A 62 -2.94 3.27 5.42
CA TYR A 62 -3.09 4.69 5.07
C TYR A 62 -1.76 5.45 5.22
N SER A 63 -1.05 5.23 6.33
CA SER A 63 0.28 5.82 6.56
C SER A 63 1.25 5.49 5.43
N LEU A 64 1.30 4.22 4.98
CA LEU A 64 2.19 3.81 3.89
C LEU A 64 1.78 4.35 2.52
N ILE A 65 0.47 4.40 2.22
CA ILE A 65 -0.04 4.98 0.98
C ILE A 65 0.32 6.47 0.90
N ASP A 66 0.13 7.21 1.99
CA ASP A 66 0.41 8.66 2.01
C ASP A 66 1.89 8.96 1.93
N LYS A 67 2.73 8.21 2.68
CA LYS A 67 4.19 8.29 2.56
C LYS A 67 4.63 7.96 1.13
N GLY A 68 4.02 6.95 0.51
CA GLY A 68 4.28 6.59 -0.89
C GLY A 68 3.82 7.66 -1.89
N SER A 69 2.71 8.34 -1.62
CA SER A 69 2.21 9.45 -2.45
C SER A 69 3.13 10.66 -2.36
N LYS A 70 3.57 11.05 -1.15
CA LYS A 70 4.55 12.15 -0.95
C LYS A 70 5.87 11.87 -1.68
N LYS A 71 6.26 10.60 -1.79
CA LYS A 71 7.48 10.17 -2.51
C LYS A 71 7.26 9.87 -4.00
N ASN A 72 6.12 10.27 -4.58
CA ASN A 72 5.77 10.05 -5.98
C ASN A 72 5.74 8.57 -6.42
N VAL A 73 5.59 7.63 -5.48
CA VAL A 73 5.40 6.20 -5.80
C VAL A 73 3.98 5.94 -6.28
N TYR A 74 3.01 6.65 -5.72
CA TYR A 74 1.61 6.62 -6.11
C TYR A 74 1.19 7.99 -6.62
N HIS A 75 0.44 8.01 -7.73
CA HIS A 75 -0.30 9.20 -8.13
C HIS A 75 -1.44 9.48 -7.13
N LYS A 76 -1.76 10.76 -6.91
CA LYS A 76 -2.79 11.22 -5.96
C LYS A 76 -4.13 10.46 -6.11
N ASN A 77 -4.60 10.27 -7.34
CA ASN A 77 -5.87 9.58 -7.60
C ASN A 77 -5.79 8.09 -7.26
N THR A 78 -4.63 7.45 -7.44
CA THR A 78 -4.44 6.04 -7.10
C THR A 78 -4.38 5.85 -5.58
N ALA A 79 -3.74 6.78 -4.86
CA ALA A 79 -3.75 6.79 -3.40
C ALA A 79 -5.18 6.96 -2.86
N ALA A 80 -5.91 7.96 -3.34
CA ALA A 80 -7.30 8.24 -2.94
C ALA A 80 -8.23 7.04 -3.21
N ARG A 81 -8.19 6.47 -4.41
CA ARG A 81 -8.99 5.29 -4.79
C ARG A 81 -8.71 4.08 -3.91
N LYS A 82 -7.45 3.81 -3.59
CA LYS A 82 -7.08 2.69 -2.69
C LYS A 82 -7.65 2.89 -1.28
N LYS A 83 -7.56 4.11 -0.75
CA LYS A 83 -8.11 4.45 0.58
C LYS A 83 -9.62 4.29 0.62
N SER A 84 -10.31 4.89 -0.37
CA SER A 84 -11.77 4.83 -0.50
C SER A 84 -12.27 3.38 -0.60
N LYS A 85 -11.61 2.53 -1.40
CA LYS A 85 -11.97 1.11 -1.52
C LYS A 85 -11.90 0.37 -0.19
N LEU A 86 -10.83 0.56 0.60
CA LEU A 86 -10.67 -0.13 1.88
C LEU A 86 -11.67 0.36 2.94
N ALA A 87 -11.96 1.67 2.96
CA ALA A 87 -12.98 2.24 3.84
C ALA A 87 -14.37 1.68 3.51
N ALA A 88 -14.72 1.62 2.22
CA ALA A 88 -16.00 1.08 1.76
C ALA A 88 -16.16 -0.39 2.16
N LEU A 89 -15.10 -1.20 2.02
CA LEU A 89 -15.12 -2.60 2.43
C LEU A 89 -15.36 -2.76 3.93
N LEU A 90 -14.70 -1.96 4.78
CA LEU A 90 -14.90 -2.00 6.22
C LEU A 90 -16.31 -1.54 6.62
N LYS A 91 -16.87 -0.55 5.92
CA LYS A 91 -18.25 -0.07 6.16
C LYS A 91 -19.31 -1.11 5.77
N SER A 92 -19.03 -1.90 4.73
CA SER A 92 -19.94 -2.94 4.23
C SER A 92 -19.80 -4.29 4.95
N ALA A 93 -18.76 -4.44 5.78
CA ALA A 93 -18.44 -5.68 6.48
C ALA A 93 -19.12 -5.70 7.84
#